data_AF-A0A1F8RYA2-F1
#
_entry.id   AF-A0A1F8RYA2-F1
#
_cell.length_a   1.000
_cell.length_b   1.000
_cell.length_c   1.000
_cell.angle_alpha   90.00
_cell.angle_beta   90.00
_cell.angle_gamma   90.00
#
_symmetry.space_group_name_H-M   'P 1'
#
loop_
_entity.id
_entity.type
_entity.pdbx_description
1 polymer ?
#
loop_
_entity_poly.entity_id
_entity_poly.type
_entity_poly.pdbx_seq_one_letter_code
_entity_poly.pdbx_strand_id
1 'polypeptide(L)'
;MDGSVSTLSVPRAFVRIGSFGGLWLAAGLLLAAVLLAACGGGSGERSVTGVIIDVQSTSLTRIDSFTLRDNDGRTLVFAIAPDAANDPQEGFFPGHLRTHALAAEQVTVSYREEDGELLALRVVDR
;
A
#
# COMPACT_ATOMS: atom_id res chain seq x y z
N MET A 1 -65.24 -51.01 46.42
CA MET A 1 -64.14 -50.93 47.41
C MET A 1 -62.88 -50.89 46.57
N ASP A 2 -62.07 -49.85 46.45
CA ASP A 2 -61.71 -48.68 47.26
C ASP A 2 -61.15 -47.65 46.23
N GLY A 3 -61.56 -46.39 46.18
CA GLY A 3 -60.87 -45.32 46.92
C GLY A 3 -59.61 -44.83 46.19
N SER A 4 -59.68 -43.67 45.50
CA SER A 4 -58.70 -42.56 45.62
C SER A 4 -58.83 -41.54 44.48
N VAL A 5 -59.32 -40.37 44.86
CA VAL A 5 -59.18 -39.09 44.14
C VAL A 5 -57.86 -38.46 44.61
N SER A 6 -57.04 -37.96 43.68
CA SER A 6 -55.99 -36.96 43.99
C SER A 6 -55.95 -35.90 42.90
N THR A 7 -56.67 -34.81 43.17
CA THR A 7 -56.46 -33.45 42.65
C THR A 7 -55.01 -32.99 42.87
N LEU A 8 -54.49 -32.11 42.01
CA LEU A 8 -53.58 -30.97 42.32
C LEU A 8 -53.32 -30.21 41.01
N SER A 9 -54.01 -29.09 40.78
CA SER A 9 -53.63 -27.73 41.16
C SER A 9 -52.62 -27.09 40.19
N VAL A 10 -53.14 -26.25 39.30
CA VAL A 10 -52.37 -25.31 38.48
C VAL A 10 -52.15 -24.03 39.29
N PRO A 11 -50.91 -23.57 39.49
CA PRO A 11 -50.67 -22.16 39.79
C PRO A 11 -50.20 -21.39 38.56
N ARG A 12 -50.73 -20.16 38.48
CA ARG A 12 -50.39 -19.09 37.54
C ARG A 12 -49.11 -18.36 37.95
N ALA A 13 -48.57 -17.61 36.98
CA ALA A 13 -47.60 -16.52 37.10
C ALA A 13 -46.13 -16.97 37.23
N PHE A 14 -45.12 -16.28 36.67
CA PHE A 14 -44.90 -14.85 36.65
C PHE A 14 -43.92 -14.50 35.51
N VAL A 15 -44.12 -13.37 34.84
CA VAL A 15 -43.15 -12.76 33.90
C VAL A 15 -41.86 -12.41 34.64
N ARG A 16 -40.69 -12.74 34.09
CA ARG A 16 -39.43 -12.08 34.47
C ARG A 16 -38.63 -11.67 33.23
N ILE A 17 -38.56 -10.36 33.06
CA ILE A 17 -37.72 -9.61 32.12
C ILE A 17 -36.26 -9.66 32.61
N GLY A 18 -35.31 -9.87 31.69
CA GLY A 18 -33.86 -9.77 31.89
C GLY A 18 -33.14 -10.89 31.12
N SER A 19 -32.18 -10.67 30.22
CA SER A 19 -31.17 -9.62 30.16
C SER A 19 -30.73 -9.35 28.72
N PHE A 20 -30.91 -8.12 28.23
CA PHE A 20 -30.33 -7.60 26.98
C PHE A 20 -28.89 -7.10 27.21
N GLY A 21 -27.96 -7.98 27.59
CA GLY A 21 -26.63 -7.55 28.05
C GLY A 21 -25.41 -8.23 27.40
N GLY A 22 -25.61 -9.23 26.54
CA GLY A 22 -24.48 -10.07 26.07
C GLY A 22 -24.05 -9.89 24.62
N LEU A 23 -24.92 -9.32 23.76
CA LEU A 23 -24.76 -9.42 22.30
C LEU A 23 -24.21 -8.16 21.61
N TRP A 24 -23.81 -7.14 22.37
CA TRP A 24 -23.20 -5.92 21.80
C TRP A 24 -21.68 -5.85 21.96
N LEU A 25 -21.09 -6.68 22.83
CA LEU A 25 -19.63 -6.68 23.07
C LEU A 25 -18.84 -7.44 21.99
N ALA A 26 -19.45 -8.47 21.37
CA ALA A 26 -18.77 -9.26 20.35
C ALA A 26 -18.63 -8.54 18.99
N ALA A 27 -19.58 -7.66 18.65
CA ALA A 27 -19.59 -6.96 17.35
C ALA A 27 -18.55 -5.82 17.29
N GLY A 28 -18.27 -5.14 18.41
CA GLY A 28 -17.29 -4.05 18.45
C GLY A 28 -15.84 -4.52 18.36
N LEU A 29 -15.53 -5.70 18.92
CA LEU A 29 -14.15 -6.21 18.97
C LEU A 29 -13.64 -6.74 17.61
N LEU A 30 -14.56 -7.24 16.78
CA LEU A 30 -14.24 -7.73 15.43
C LEU A 30 -13.94 -6.60 14.42
N LEU A 31 -14.53 -5.41 14.61
CA LEU A 31 -14.31 -4.26 13.71
C LEU A 31 -12.96 -3.57 13.96
N ALA A 32 -12.43 -3.63 15.19
CA ALA A 32 -11.15 -3.03 15.55
C ALA A 32 -9.93 -3.80 14.96
N ALA A 33 -10.06 -5.11 14.73
CA ALA A 33 -8.97 -5.95 14.22
C ALA A 33 -8.68 -5.73 12.72
N VAL A 34 -9.66 -5.28 11.93
CA VAL A 34 -9.51 -5.10 10.47
C VAL A 34 -8.79 -3.79 10.13
N LEU A 35 -8.84 -2.78 10.99
CA LEU A 35 -8.24 -1.46 10.73
C LEU A 35 -6.72 -1.40 10.90
N LEU A 36 -6.11 -2.40 11.56
CA LEU A 36 -4.66 -2.40 11.86
C LEU A 36 -3.80 -3.03 10.75
N ALA A 37 -4.40 -3.63 9.72
CA ALA A 37 -3.65 -4.31 8.65
C ALA A 37 -3.26 -3.39 7.46
N ALA A 38 -3.62 -2.10 7.49
CA ALA A 38 -3.47 -1.22 6.33
C ALA A 38 -2.13 -0.44 6.25
N CYS A 39 -1.27 -0.48 7.28
CA CYS A 39 0.04 0.16 7.23
C CYS A 39 1.15 -0.83 6.84
N GLY A 40 1.03 -1.40 5.64
CA GLY A 40 2.12 -2.11 4.99
C GLY A 40 3.01 -1.15 4.20
N GLY A 41 3.66 -0.20 4.88
CA GLY A 41 4.70 0.65 4.30
C GLY A 41 5.94 -0.20 4.03
N GLY A 42 5.92 -0.98 2.96
CA GLY A 42 6.99 -1.91 2.64
C GLY A 42 8.25 -1.14 2.22
N SER A 43 9.25 -1.08 3.08
CA SER A 43 10.59 -0.54 2.83
C SER A 43 11.43 -1.41 1.88
N GLY A 44 10.78 -2.08 0.92
CA GLY A 44 11.40 -2.95 -0.07
C GLY A 44 11.60 -2.22 -1.40
N GLU A 45 12.53 -2.72 -2.21
CA GLU A 45 12.67 -2.31 -3.60
C GLU A 45 11.36 -2.58 -4.36
N ARG A 46 10.96 -1.60 -5.16
CA ARG A 46 9.77 -1.61 -6.01
C ARG A 46 10.19 -1.29 -7.43
N SER A 47 9.34 -1.62 -8.40
CA SER A 47 9.57 -1.24 -9.79
C SER A 47 8.34 -0.59 -10.39
N VAL A 48 8.56 0.37 -11.29
CA VAL A 48 7.50 0.98 -12.10
C VAL A 48 7.95 1.07 -13.55
N THR A 49 7.03 0.80 -14.48
CA THR A 49 7.26 0.97 -15.91
C THR A 49 6.51 2.21 -16.39
N GLY A 50 7.16 3.01 -17.23
CA GLY A 50 6.57 4.20 -17.82
C GLY A 50 7.50 4.90 -18.78
N VAL A 51 7.16 6.14 -19.12
CA VAL A 51 7.95 6.99 -20.01
C VAL A 51 8.54 8.14 -19.21
N ILE A 52 9.83 8.42 -19.41
CA ILE A 52 10.48 9.60 -18.82
C ILE A 52 9.97 10.84 -19.57
N ILE A 53 9.47 11.82 -18.83
CA ILE A 53 8.89 13.05 -19.41
C ILE A 53 9.68 14.32 -19.06
N ASP A 54 10.58 14.24 -18.08
CA ASP A 54 11.47 15.34 -17.70
C ASP A 54 12.76 14.83 -17.06
N VAL A 55 13.87 15.54 -17.26
CA VAL A 55 15.21 15.17 -16.76
C VAL A 55 15.94 16.41 -16.26
N GLN A 56 16.13 16.48 -14.95
CA GLN A 56 16.79 17.57 -14.25
C GLN A 56 18.24 17.21 -13.90
N SER A 57 19.16 18.08 -14.28
CA SER A 57 20.58 17.77 -14.22
C SER A 57 21.40 19.07 -14.19
N THR A 58 22.28 19.14 -13.20
CA THR A 58 23.20 20.26 -12.93
C THR A 58 24.49 20.18 -13.75
N SER A 59 24.82 19.02 -14.33
CA SER A 59 25.99 18.85 -15.20
C SER A 59 25.79 17.74 -16.24
N LEU A 60 26.61 17.71 -17.29
CA LEU A 60 26.50 16.70 -18.36
C LEU A 60 26.66 15.25 -17.86
N THR A 61 27.30 15.06 -16.71
CA THR A 61 27.63 13.75 -16.15
C THR A 61 26.82 13.41 -14.90
N ARG A 62 26.00 14.34 -14.39
CA ARG A 62 25.23 14.14 -13.16
C ARG A 62 23.78 14.47 -13.38
N ILE A 63 22.92 13.54 -13.00
CA ILE A 63 21.47 13.73 -12.94
C ILE A 63 21.07 13.94 -11.47
N ASP A 64 20.16 14.88 -11.25
CA ASP A 64 19.67 15.20 -9.91
C ASP A 64 18.31 14.55 -9.69
N SER A 65 17.41 14.65 -10.68
CA SER A 65 16.11 14.00 -10.65
C SER A 65 15.57 13.77 -12.06
N PHE A 66 14.57 12.89 -12.19
CA PHE A 66 13.78 12.76 -13.41
C PHE A 66 12.33 12.47 -13.08
N THR A 67 11.46 12.76 -14.03
CA THR A 67 10.02 12.55 -13.90
C THR A 67 9.59 11.43 -14.84
N LEU A 68 8.89 10.43 -14.30
CA LEU A 68 8.31 9.32 -15.06
C LEU A 68 6.79 9.41 -15.02
N ARG A 69 6.17 9.26 -16.18
CA ARG A 69 4.72 9.02 -16.30
C ARG A 69 4.50 7.52 -16.48
N ASP A 70 3.83 6.90 -15.53
CA ASP A 70 3.54 5.47 -15.60
C ASP A 70 2.37 5.16 -16.55
N ASN A 71 2.12 3.87 -16.74
CA ASN A 71 1.05 3.38 -17.62
C ASN A 71 -0.37 3.71 -17.10
N ASP A 72 -0.51 3.99 -15.81
CA ASP A 72 -1.76 4.46 -15.20
C ASP A 72 -1.94 5.99 -15.36
N GLY A 73 -0.94 6.66 -15.95
CA GLY A 73 -0.91 8.11 -16.16
C GLY A 73 -0.47 8.91 -14.94
N ARG A 74 0.00 8.26 -13.86
CA ARG A 74 0.54 8.93 -12.69
C ARG A 74 1.92 9.49 -13.01
N THR A 75 2.22 10.64 -12.42
CA THR A 75 3.52 11.30 -12.54
C THR A 75 4.31 11.10 -11.26
N LEU A 76 5.49 10.50 -11.38
CA LEU A 76 6.38 10.15 -10.28
C LEU A 76 7.71 10.89 -10.48
N VAL A 77 8.16 11.58 -9.44
CA VAL A 77 9.46 12.28 -9.44
C VAL A 77 10.44 11.43 -8.67
N PHE A 78 11.57 11.12 -9.30
CA PHE A 78 12.63 10.31 -8.73
C PHE A 78 13.89 11.14 -8.52
N ALA A 79 14.42 11.11 -7.30
CA ALA A 79 15.82 11.45 -7.05
C ALA A 79 16.69 10.21 -7.24
N ILE A 80 17.99 10.40 -7.42
CA ILE A 80 18.92 9.27 -7.56
C ILE A 80 19.40 8.81 -6.20
N ALA A 81 19.28 7.52 -5.95
CA ALA A 81 19.82 6.92 -4.73
C ALA A 81 21.34 7.17 -4.67
N PRO A 82 21.91 7.63 -3.53
CA PRO A 82 23.34 7.96 -3.43
C PRO A 82 24.28 6.80 -3.78
N ASP A 83 23.84 5.58 -3.49
CA ASP A 83 24.48 4.31 -3.82
C ASP A 83 24.45 4.00 -5.32
N ALA A 84 23.42 4.43 -6.05
CA ALA A 84 23.28 4.21 -7.48
C ALA A 84 23.91 5.32 -8.35
N ALA A 85 24.06 6.54 -7.80
CA ALA A 85 24.54 7.71 -8.54
C ALA A 85 25.96 7.58 -9.12
N ASN A 86 26.77 6.67 -8.59
CA ASN A 86 28.16 6.47 -9.01
C ASN A 86 28.39 5.16 -9.76
N ASP A 87 27.36 4.33 -9.91
CA ASP A 87 27.48 3.05 -10.59
C ASP A 87 27.05 3.21 -12.07
N PRO A 88 28.00 3.08 -13.02
CA PRO A 88 27.69 3.19 -14.44
C PRO A 88 26.76 2.10 -14.96
N GLN A 89 26.55 0.99 -14.24
CA GLN A 89 25.63 -0.07 -14.62
C GLN A 89 24.16 0.25 -14.30
N GLU A 90 23.91 1.28 -13.49
CA GLU A 90 22.56 1.61 -13.02
C GLU A 90 21.77 2.52 -13.99
N GLY A 91 22.40 2.95 -15.08
CA GLY A 91 21.73 3.62 -16.20
C GLY A 91 21.46 5.12 -16.01
N PHE A 92 22.02 5.76 -14.97
CA PHE A 92 21.77 7.17 -14.65
C PHE A 92 22.66 8.16 -15.42
N PHE A 93 22.69 8.07 -16.74
CA PHE A 93 23.38 9.05 -17.58
C PHE A 93 22.41 10.10 -18.13
N PRO A 94 22.62 11.40 -17.89
CA PRO A 94 21.70 12.45 -18.33
C PRO A 94 21.43 12.43 -19.85
N GLY A 95 22.41 12.06 -20.66
CA GLY A 95 22.24 11.92 -22.11
C GLY A 95 21.33 10.75 -22.49
N HIS A 96 21.54 9.59 -21.85
CA HIS A 96 20.76 8.36 -22.10
C HIS A 96 19.29 8.54 -21.73
N LEU A 97 18.99 9.08 -20.54
CA LEU A 97 17.61 9.31 -20.13
C LEU A 97 16.89 10.36 -20.99
N ARG A 98 17.61 11.39 -21.47
CA ARG A 98 17.03 12.37 -22.41
C ARG A 98 16.68 11.74 -23.76
N THR A 99 17.50 10.81 -24.25
CA THR A 99 17.17 10.07 -25.47
C THR A 99 15.86 9.31 -25.31
N HIS A 100 15.70 8.58 -24.19
CA HIS A 100 14.45 7.89 -23.86
C HIS A 100 13.26 8.83 -23.77
N ALA A 101 13.43 9.98 -23.11
CA ALA A 101 12.37 10.97 -22.98
C ALA A 101 11.93 11.56 -24.33
N LEU A 102 12.88 11.86 -25.22
CA LEU A 102 12.61 12.39 -26.57
C LEU A 102 11.94 11.36 -27.48
N ALA A 103 12.31 10.09 -27.34
CA ALA A 103 11.73 8.99 -28.10
C ALA A 103 10.39 8.49 -27.53
N ALA A 104 10.01 8.96 -26.34
CA ALA A 104 8.89 8.43 -25.56
C ALA A 104 8.98 6.91 -25.36
N GLU A 105 10.20 6.40 -25.19
CA GLU A 105 10.48 4.99 -24.99
C GLU A 105 10.11 4.56 -23.57
N GLN A 106 9.66 3.31 -23.43
CA GLN A 106 9.34 2.75 -22.12
C GLN A 106 10.63 2.38 -21.39
N VAL A 107 10.67 2.69 -20.11
CA VAL A 107 11.72 2.27 -19.20
C VAL A 107 11.11 1.61 -17.97
N THR A 108 11.89 0.76 -17.31
CA THR A 108 11.55 0.24 -15.98
C THR A 108 12.50 0.81 -14.96
N VAL A 109 11.95 1.44 -13.93
CA VAL A 109 12.71 2.04 -12.84
C VAL A 109 12.53 1.17 -11.61
N SER A 110 13.63 0.60 -11.11
CA SER A 110 13.68 0.09 -9.74
C SER A 110 13.93 1.25 -8.79
N TYR A 111 13.18 1.30 -7.69
CA TYR A 111 13.26 2.39 -6.72
C TYR A 111 12.96 1.88 -5.31
N ARG A 112 13.38 2.65 -4.31
CA ARG A 112 12.90 2.53 -2.94
C ARG A 112 12.26 3.85 -2.52
N GLU A 113 11.41 3.79 -1.51
CA GLU A 113 10.86 4.99 -0.88
C GLU A 113 11.52 5.16 0.48
N GLU A 114 12.11 6.32 0.71
CA GLU A 114 12.80 6.69 1.95
C GLU A 114 12.31 8.08 2.35
N ASP A 115 11.77 8.23 3.55
CA ASP A 115 11.22 9.50 4.07
C ASP A 115 10.19 10.20 3.13
N GLY A 116 9.46 9.41 2.34
CA GLY A 116 8.47 9.90 1.36
C GLY A 116 9.06 10.37 0.03
N GLU A 117 10.37 10.22 -0.16
CA GLU A 117 11.06 10.46 -1.43
C GLU A 117 11.26 9.16 -2.21
N LEU A 118 11.04 9.22 -3.53
CA LEU A 118 11.29 8.08 -4.40
C LEU A 118 12.75 8.11 -4.88
N LEU A 119 13.55 7.18 -4.39
CA LEU A 119 14.95 7.03 -4.73
C LEU A 119 15.10 5.96 -5.82
N ALA A 120 15.42 6.38 -7.03
CA ALA A 120 15.70 5.48 -8.14
C ALA A 120 17.04 4.75 -7.92
N LEU A 121 17.00 3.43 -8.06
CA LEU A 121 18.10 2.50 -7.88
C LEU A 121 18.69 2.05 -9.20
N ARG A 122 17.84 1.84 -10.21
CA ARG A 122 18.22 1.39 -11.55
C ARG A 122 17.21 1.84 -12.59
N VAL A 123 17.68 2.14 -13.80
CA VAL A 123 16.83 2.27 -14.99
C VAL A 123 17.21 1.20 -16.01
N VAL A 124 16.20 0.49 -16.51
CA VAL A 124 16.34 -0.55 -17.54
C VAL A 124 15.51 -0.20 -18.76
N ASP A 125 16.17 -0.18 -19.92
CA ASP A 125 15.59 0.02 -21.24
C ASP A 125 14.66 -1.17 -21.61
N ARG A 126 13.62 -0.92 -22.42
CA ARG A 126 12.66 -1.95 -22.87
C ARG A 126 12.64 -2.12 -24.38
#